data_AF-A0A497NJY0-F1
#
_entry.id   AF-A0A497NJY0-F1
#
_cell.length_a   1.000
_cell.length_b   1.000
_cell.length_c   1.000
_cell.angle_alpha   90.00
_cell.angle_beta   90.00
_cell.angle_gamma   90.00
#
_symmetry.space_group_name_H-M   'P 1'
#
loop_
_entity.id
_entity.type
_entity.pdbx_description
1 polymer ?
#
loop_
_entity_poly.entity_id
_entity_poly.type
_entity_poly.pdbx_seq_one_letter_code
_entity_poly.pdbx_strand_id
1 'polypeptide(L)'
;AVRQSLKGIEVTDETIDLDTIIKVGPGGHFMSQESTRKRIKTAVWIPELFTRDYRAEWEKKGWKDLFKKACEKVDYILAHHKPEPLDRDIAKEIREIVKEADKELTKTS
;
A
#
# COMPACT_ATOMS: atom_id res chain seq x y z
N ALA A 1 6.43 -2.89 1.68
CA ALA A 1 7.75 -3.56 1.62
C ALA A 1 7.67 -4.99 2.18
N VAL A 2 7.56 -5.20 3.50
CA VAL A 2 7.59 -6.56 4.11
C VAL A 2 6.59 -7.55 3.48
N ARG A 3 5.29 -7.19 3.41
CA ARG A 3 4.28 -8.04 2.77
C ARG A 3 4.59 -8.38 1.31
N GLN A 4 5.24 -7.46 0.58
CA GLN A 4 5.65 -7.72 -0.81
C GLN A 4 6.83 -8.69 -0.85
N SER A 5 7.82 -8.51 0.02
CA SER A 5 8.99 -9.41 0.13
C SER A 5 8.57 -10.84 0.50
N LEU A 6 7.54 -10.99 1.34
CA LEU A 6 6.99 -12.28 1.73
C LEU A 6 6.25 -13.04 0.60
N LYS A 7 5.89 -12.38 -0.51
CA LYS A 7 5.26 -13.07 -1.66
C LYS A 7 6.22 -14.03 -2.37
N GLY A 8 7.52 -13.92 -2.12
CA GLY A 8 8.53 -14.74 -2.79
C GLY A 8 8.71 -14.37 -4.27
N ILE A 9 9.32 -15.28 -5.01
CA ILE A 9 9.58 -15.14 -6.45
C ILE A 9 8.72 -16.18 -7.17
N GLU A 10 7.84 -15.72 -8.06
CA GLU A 10 7.04 -16.59 -8.91
C GLU A 10 7.89 -17.09 -10.09
N VAL A 11 7.98 -18.41 -10.24
CA VAL A 11 8.79 -19.06 -11.28
C VAL A 11 7.87 -19.83 -12.23
N THR A 12 7.56 -19.21 -13.37
CA THR A 12 6.81 -19.77 -14.48
C THR A 12 7.47 -19.34 -15.80
N ASP A 13 7.12 -20.00 -16.92
CA ASP A 13 7.67 -19.63 -18.23
C ASP A 13 7.41 -18.14 -18.55
N GLU A 14 6.25 -17.62 -18.14
CA GLU A 14 5.86 -16.23 -18.34
C GLU A 14 6.65 -15.24 -17.46
N THR A 15 7.00 -15.62 -16.22
CA THR A 15 7.80 -14.75 -15.33
C THR A 15 9.28 -14.79 -15.64
N ILE A 16 9.78 -15.92 -16.19
CA ILE A 16 11.14 -16.05 -16.71
C ILE A 16 11.29 -15.25 -18.01
N ASP A 17 10.30 -15.34 -18.92
CA ASP A 17 10.23 -14.57 -20.17
C ASP A 17 11.49 -14.73 -21.06
N LEU A 18 11.96 -15.97 -21.17
CA LEU A 18 13.21 -16.32 -21.86
C LEU A 18 13.20 -15.88 -23.33
N ASP A 19 12.08 -16.03 -24.02
CA ASP A 19 11.93 -15.63 -25.42
C ASP A 19 12.19 -14.13 -25.62
N THR A 20 11.69 -13.29 -24.71
CA THR A 20 11.92 -11.85 -24.75
C THR A 20 13.39 -11.53 -24.48
N ILE A 21 14.03 -12.23 -23.53
CA ILE A 21 15.46 -12.05 -23.23
C ILE A 21 16.30 -12.37 -24.46
N ILE A 22 16.05 -13.50 -25.13
CA ILE A 22 16.76 -13.90 -26.35
C ILE A 22 16.52 -12.89 -27.46
N LYS A 23 15.28 -12.44 -27.65
CA LYS A 23 14.89 -11.48 -28.70
C LYS A 23 15.53 -10.11 -28.52
N VAL A 24 15.60 -9.60 -27.28
CA VAL A 24 16.20 -8.28 -26.99
C VAL A 24 17.71 -8.32 -27.15
N GLY A 25 18.35 -9.39 -26.68
CA GLY A 25 19.79 -9.59 -26.81
C GLY A 25 20.64 -8.57 -26.04
N PRO A 26 21.98 -8.70 -26.12
CA PRO A 26 22.91 -7.82 -25.40
C PRO A 26 22.80 -6.36 -25.85
N GLY A 27 22.82 -5.43 -24.89
CA GLY A 27 22.75 -3.99 -25.15
C GLY A 27 21.36 -3.45 -25.50
N GLY A 28 20.34 -4.31 -25.59
CA GLY A 28 18.94 -3.90 -25.78
C GLY A 28 18.24 -3.44 -24.49
N HIS A 29 16.98 -3.02 -24.63
CA HIS A 29 16.13 -2.63 -23.51
C HIS A 29 14.74 -3.28 -23.57
N PHE A 30 14.12 -3.45 -22.39
CA PHE A 30 12.84 -4.18 -22.25
C PHE A 30 11.61 -3.27 -22.22
N MET A 31 11.79 -1.94 -22.17
CA MET A 31 10.69 -0.98 -21.97
C MET A 31 9.60 -1.03 -23.05
N SER A 32 9.93 -1.39 -24.29
CA SER A 32 9.00 -1.49 -25.41
C SER A 32 8.39 -2.89 -25.59
N GLN A 33 8.77 -3.87 -24.76
CA GLN A 33 8.31 -5.24 -24.92
C GLN A 33 6.88 -5.41 -24.40
N GLU A 34 6.07 -6.18 -25.13
CA GLU A 34 4.68 -6.44 -24.77
C GLU A 34 4.58 -7.13 -23.41
N SER A 35 5.47 -8.08 -23.13
CA SER A 35 5.57 -8.78 -21.86
C SER A 35 5.80 -7.84 -20.67
N THR A 36 6.68 -6.84 -20.85
CA THR A 36 6.92 -5.79 -19.86
C THR A 36 5.66 -4.96 -19.64
N ARG A 37 4.96 -4.54 -20.71
CA ARG A 37 3.71 -3.76 -20.59
C ARG A 37 2.60 -4.52 -19.86
N LYS A 38 2.47 -5.84 -20.10
CA LYS A 38 1.47 -6.69 -19.45
C LYS A 38 1.72 -6.83 -17.95
N ARG A 39 2.98 -6.95 -17.52
CA ARG A 39 3.32 -7.30 -16.13
C ARG A 39 3.84 -6.16 -15.26
N ILE A 40 4.21 -5.00 -15.81
CA ILE A 40 4.83 -3.91 -15.03
C ILE A 40 4.01 -3.49 -13.80
N LYS A 41 2.68 -3.50 -13.90
CA LYS A 41 1.77 -3.13 -12.80
C LYS A 41 1.73 -4.14 -11.66
N THR A 42 1.95 -5.42 -11.94
CA THR A 42 1.88 -6.50 -10.96
C THR A 42 3.27 -6.86 -10.42
N ALA A 43 4.31 -6.78 -11.26
CA ALA A 43 5.68 -7.11 -10.91
C ALA A 43 6.37 -6.01 -10.07
N VAL A 44 6.04 -4.74 -10.29
CA VAL A 44 6.68 -3.62 -9.59
C VAL A 44 5.81 -3.13 -8.44
N TRP A 45 6.33 -3.28 -7.22
CA TRP A 45 5.74 -2.61 -6.07
C TRP A 45 6.10 -1.12 -6.06
N ILE A 46 5.09 -0.27 -6.18
CA ILE A 46 5.19 1.18 -6.06
C ILE A 46 4.83 1.56 -4.62
N PRO A 47 5.76 2.18 -3.86
CA PRO A 47 5.46 2.62 -2.51
C PRO A 47 4.46 3.78 -2.51
N GLU A 48 3.58 3.80 -1.51
CA GLU A 48 2.60 4.88 -1.35
C GLU A 48 3.23 6.15 -0.73
N LEU A 49 4.10 6.00 0.27
CA LEU A 49 4.70 7.13 0.98
C LEU A 49 6.10 7.52 0.47
N PHE A 50 6.96 6.52 0.27
CA PHE A 50 8.33 6.75 -0.21
C PHE A 50 8.30 7.34 -1.62
N THR A 51 9.20 8.29 -1.90
CA THR A 51 9.35 8.86 -3.24
C THR A 51 10.54 8.24 -3.97
N ARG A 52 10.41 8.14 -5.28
CA ARG A 52 11.50 7.85 -6.22
C ARG A 52 11.71 9.00 -7.20
N ASP A 53 11.14 10.17 -6.89
CA ASP A 53 11.27 11.38 -7.71
C ASP A 53 12.73 11.81 -7.80
N TYR A 54 13.10 12.42 -8.93
CA TYR A 54 14.36 13.15 -9.00
C TYR A 54 14.34 14.35 -8.06
N ARG A 55 15.52 14.78 -7.60
CA ARG A 55 15.65 15.88 -6.64
C ARG A 55 14.88 17.14 -7.05
N ALA A 56 15.01 17.55 -8.32
CA ALA A 56 14.31 18.73 -8.84
C ALA A 56 12.78 18.60 -8.78
N GLU A 57 12.24 17.39 -8.99
CA GLU A 57 10.79 17.15 -8.89
C GLU A 57 10.32 17.12 -7.44
N TRP A 58 11.11 16.51 -6.55
CA TRP A 58 10.84 16.50 -5.11
C TRP A 58 10.83 17.93 -4.53
N GLU A 59 11.77 18.78 -4.97
CA GLU A 59 11.83 20.21 -4.64
C GLU A 59 10.65 21.00 -5.26
N LYS A 60 10.17 20.64 -6.45
CA LYS A 60 8.93 21.27 -6.97
C LYS A 60 7.68 20.87 -6.17
N LYS A 61 7.66 19.67 -5.59
CA LYS A 61 6.54 19.14 -4.78
C LYS A 61 6.55 19.59 -3.31
N GLY A 62 7.36 20.58 -2.96
CA GLY A 62 7.40 21.13 -1.60
C GLY A 62 8.31 20.37 -0.62
N TRP A 63 9.20 19.51 -1.13
CA TRP A 63 10.41 19.05 -0.42
C TRP A 63 10.07 18.41 0.93
N LYS A 64 8.92 17.73 0.92
CA LYS A 64 8.37 17.09 2.11
C LYS A 64 9.23 15.89 2.44
N ASP A 65 9.68 15.83 3.68
CA ASP A 65 10.22 14.62 4.24
C ASP A 65 9.13 13.53 4.39
N LEU A 66 9.57 12.34 4.79
CA LEU A 66 8.68 11.20 4.94
C LEU A 66 7.67 11.40 6.08
N PHE A 67 8.06 12.09 7.16
CA PHE A 67 7.21 12.29 8.32
C PHE A 67 6.04 13.21 7.99
N LYS A 68 6.30 14.33 7.32
CA LYS A 68 5.28 15.27 6.86
C LYS A 68 4.28 14.60 5.92
N LYS A 69 4.77 13.77 4.99
CA LYS A 69 3.90 12.96 4.11
C LYS A 69 3.03 11.97 4.90
N ALA A 70 3.57 11.37 5.95
CA ALA A 70 2.81 10.44 6.80
C ALA A 70 1.69 11.18 7.56
N CYS A 71 1.97 12.35 8.14
CA CYS A 71 0.95 13.17 8.79
C CYS A 71 -0.18 13.55 7.82
N GLU A 72 0.16 14.03 6.62
CA GLU A 72 -0.84 14.37 5.60
C GLU A 72 -1.70 13.17 5.20
N LYS A 73 -1.11 11.96 5.15
CA LYS A 73 -1.86 10.74 4.89
C LYS A 73 -2.80 10.37 6.04
N VAL A 74 -2.38 10.57 7.29
CA VAL A 74 -3.22 10.36 8.48
C VAL A 74 -4.43 11.28 8.42
N ASP A 75 -4.22 12.58 8.19
CA ASP A 75 -5.30 13.56 8.09
C ASP A 75 -6.28 13.21 6.97
N TYR A 76 -5.75 12.78 5.82
CA TYR A 76 -6.57 12.31 4.70
C TYR A 76 -7.43 11.09 5.08
N ILE A 77 -6.86 10.08 5.75
CA ILE A 77 -7.59 8.88 6.18
C ILE A 77 -8.68 9.25 7.18
N LEU A 78 -8.37 10.07 8.19
CA LEU A 78 -9.35 10.49 9.20
C LEU A 78 -10.52 11.26 8.57
N ALA A 79 -10.26 12.07 7.55
CA ALA A 79 -11.31 12.85 6.89
C ALA A 79 -12.16 12.04 5.90
N HIS A 80 -11.61 11.03 5.23
CA HIS A 80 -12.26 10.39 4.07
C HIS A 80 -12.59 8.91 4.27
N HIS A 81 -11.92 8.21 5.18
CA HIS A 81 -12.14 6.78 5.37
C HIS A 81 -13.45 6.54 6.11
N LYS A 82 -14.40 5.90 5.41
CA LYS A 82 -15.66 5.44 5.98
C LYS A 82 -15.61 3.92 6.10
N PRO A 83 -15.43 3.36 7.31
CA PRO A 83 -15.49 1.92 7.49
C PRO A 83 -16.90 1.40 7.19
N GLU A 84 -16.98 0.14 6.79
CA GLU A 84 -18.26 -0.54 6.65
C GLU A 84 -18.95 -0.57 8.04
N PRO A 85 -20.20 -0.09 8.15
CA PRO A 85 -20.88 -0.06 9.42
C PRO A 85 -21.14 -1.49 9.92
N LEU A 86 -20.97 -1.69 11.22
CA LEU A 86 -21.36 -2.94 11.87
C LEU A 86 -22.87 -3.15 11.75
N ASP A 87 -23.28 -4.42 11.73
CA ASP A 87 -24.69 -4.77 11.86
C ASP A 87 -25.28 -4.12 13.12
N ARG A 88 -26.54 -3.67 13.02
CA ARG A 88 -27.19 -2.86 14.05
C ARG A 88 -27.29 -3.61 15.38
N ASP A 89 -27.53 -4.91 15.34
CA ASP A 89 -27.72 -5.71 16.56
C ASP A 89 -26.38 -5.94 17.25
N ILE A 90 -25.33 -6.27 16.49
CA ILE A 90 -23.95 -6.39 16.99
C ILE A 90 -23.48 -5.06 17.58
N ALA A 91 -23.71 -3.94 16.89
CA ALA A 91 -23.32 -2.61 17.37
C ALA A 91 -24.08 -2.18 18.64
N LYS A 92 -25.28 -2.72 18.87
CA LYS A 92 -26.05 -2.48 20.09
C LYS A 92 -25.48 -3.28 21.26
N GLU A 93 -25.22 -4.57 21.04
CA GLU A 93 -24.64 -5.46 22.06
C GLU A 93 -23.28 -4.95 22.55
N ILE A 94 -22.40 -4.56 21.62
CA ILE A 94 -21.10 -3.97 21.97
C ILE A 94 -21.26 -2.72 22.86
N ARG A 95 -22.22 -1.86 22.55
CA ARG A 95 -22.48 -0.65 23.35
C ARG A 95 -23.01 -0.98 24.75
N GLU A 96 -23.81 -2.03 24.90
CA GLU A 96 -24.29 -2.49 26.19
C GLU A 96 -23.15 -3.03 27.06
N ILE A 97 -22.25 -3.83 26.47
CA ILE A 97 -21.05 -4.36 27.16
C ILE A 97 -20.16 -3.21 27.65
N VAL A 98 -19.84 -2.23 26.77
CA VAL A 98 -19.01 -1.08 27.13
C VAL A 98 -19.63 -0.27 28.27
N LYS A 99 -20.94 -0.04 28.21
CA LYS A 99 -21.66 0.71 29.26
C LYS A 99 -21.63 0.00 30.62
N GLU A 100 -21.67 -1.32 30.64
CA GLU A 100 -21.57 -2.07 31.89
C GLU A 100 -20.15 -2.02 32.45
N ALA A 101 -19.14 -2.19 31.60
CA ALA A 101 -17.74 -2.07 32.00
C ALA A 101 -17.41 -0.67 32.59
N ASP A 102 -17.92 0.41 31.98
CA ASP A 102 -17.74 1.77 32.48
C ASP A 102 -18.33 1.98 33.87
N LYS A 103 -19.49 1.37 34.17
CA LYS A 103 -20.10 1.42 35.50
C LYS A 103 -19.30 0.66 36.55
N GLU A 104 -18.74 -0.49 36.19
CA GLU A 104 -17.92 -1.28 37.12
C GLU A 104 -16.62 -0.54 37.48
N LEU A 105 -15.98 0.09 36.50
CA LEU A 105 -14.78 0.91 36.70
C LEU A 105 -15.07 2.15 37.56
N THR A 106 -16.22 2.81 37.37
CA THR A 106 -16.61 3.99 38.17
C THR A 106 -17.13 3.64 39.57
N LYS A 107 -17.55 2.40 39.84
CA LYS A 107 -17.89 1.93 41.20
C LYS A 107 -16.67 1.51 42.03
N THR A 108 -15.53 1.28 41.38
CA THR A 108 -14.30 0.80 42.03
C THR A 108 -13.35 1.95 42.41
N SER A 109 -13.64 3.19 41.96
CA SER A 109 -12.95 4.42 42.35
C SER A 109 -13.75 5.23 43.35
#